data_AF-A0A7Z9Y405-F1
#
_entry.id   AF-A0A7Z9Y405-F1
#
_cell.length_a   1.000
_cell.length_b   1.000
_cell.length_c   1.000
_cell.angle_alpha   90.00
_cell.angle_beta   90.00
_cell.angle_gamma   90.00
#
_symmetry.space_group_name_H-M   'P 1'
#
loop_
_entity.id
_entity.type
_entity.pdbx_description
1 polymer ?
#
loop_
_entity_poly.entity_id
_entity_poly.type
_entity_poly.pdbx_seq_one_letter_code
_entity_poly.pdbx_strand_id
1 'polypeptide(L)'
;ILGKTNTDEFAMGSSTENSAYVTTRNPWDLSRVPGGSSGGSAAAVAASMAYGALGTDTGGSVRQPAAFCGVVGLRPTYGRISRWGVVAFASTLDQVGPFGRTVADCTAVFQAIAGYDPHDSVSLDVPVPDYEAALTGDIRGLRVGVPREYFVKGIDAEVETAVRAAIDQLAELGAEIVEISLPHTEYALPVYYLIAPAEASANLARYDGIRFGPRVPGVDMIDTVKKTRALFGPEVKRRIMLGTYALSAGYYDEYYGRALRARTLIKQDFLNAFEQVDVIAAPTTPTTAFKIGEIANDPLQMYLQDIFTLSVNLSASCGVSVPCGLDSQGLPIGLQLIGNSLQEATILNAAYTYEQAAGWQNTPGGMKTRP
;
A
#
# COMPACT_ATOMS: atom_id res chain seq x y z
N ILE A 1 2.86 15.99 16.33
CA ILE A 1 1.71 15.60 15.49
C ILE A 1 1.00 16.86 15.00
N LEU A 2 0.91 17.10 13.68
CA LEU A 2 0.32 18.33 13.11
C LEU A 2 -1.20 18.25 12.87
N GLY A 3 -1.73 17.06 12.60
CA GLY A 3 -3.15 16.85 12.30
C GLY A 3 -3.49 15.40 11.98
N LYS A 4 -4.76 15.13 11.65
CA LYS A 4 -5.24 13.84 11.14
C LYS A 4 -5.49 13.97 9.64
N THR A 5 -5.02 13.00 8.86
CA THR A 5 -5.14 12.99 7.40
C THR A 5 -6.45 12.33 6.95
N ASN A 6 -6.93 12.73 5.78
CA ASN A 6 -8.12 12.15 5.16
C ASN A 6 -7.82 10.77 4.54
N THR A 7 -8.83 9.92 4.41
CA THR A 7 -8.70 8.56 3.88
C THR A 7 -10.03 8.08 3.30
N ASP A 8 -10.02 7.06 2.44
CA ASP A 8 -11.24 6.30 2.14
C ASP A 8 -11.87 5.78 3.43
N GLU A 9 -13.20 5.80 3.53
CA GLU A 9 -13.89 5.35 4.75
C GLU A 9 -13.44 3.92 5.14
N PHE A 10 -13.00 3.77 6.39
CA PHE A 10 -12.44 2.51 6.92
C PHE A 10 -11.27 1.93 6.12
N ALA A 11 -10.47 2.78 5.46
CA ALA A 11 -9.35 2.38 4.62
C ALA A 11 -9.75 1.56 3.37
N MET A 12 -11.03 1.60 2.96
CA MET A 12 -11.58 0.78 1.87
C MET A 12 -11.71 1.58 0.57
N GLY A 13 -10.64 1.63 -0.21
CA GLY A 13 -10.62 2.23 -1.54
C GLY A 13 -9.20 2.53 -2.01
N SER A 14 -9.09 2.97 -3.27
CA SER A 14 -7.82 3.25 -3.94
C SER A 14 -7.77 4.66 -4.53
N SER A 15 -8.60 5.59 -4.03
CA SER A 15 -8.67 6.97 -4.53
C SER A 15 -8.96 8.06 -3.49
N THR A 16 -9.32 7.71 -2.26
CA THR A 16 -9.80 8.63 -1.21
C THR A 16 -11.15 9.30 -1.56
N GLU A 17 -11.82 8.88 -2.64
CA GLU A 17 -13.14 9.37 -3.02
C GLU A 17 -14.26 8.82 -2.12
N ASN A 18 -14.05 7.67 -1.47
CA ASN A 18 -15.01 7.12 -0.52
C ASN A 18 -14.94 7.79 0.86
N SER A 19 -14.15 8.86 1.05
CA SER A 19 -14.16 9.59 2.30
C SER A 19 -15.56 10.10 2.63
N ALA A 20 -16.02 9.84 3.85
CA ALA A 20 -17.31 10.33 4.35
C ALA A 20 -17.34 11.86 4.57
N TYR A 21 -16.21 12.55 4.38
CA TYR A 21 -16.08 13.98 4.64
C TYR A 21 -15.87 14.78 3.35
N VAL A 22 -14.74 14.57 2.68
CA VAL A 22 -14.31 15.37 1.52
C VAL A 22 -13.43 14.52 0.60
N THR A 23 -13.43 14.83 -0.69
CA THR A 23 -12.49 14.25 -1.65
C THR A 23 -11.14 14.97 -1.57
N THR A 24 -10.09 14.27 -1.17
CA THR A 24 -8.71 14.79 -1.30
C THR A 24 -8.30 14.80 -2.76
N ARG A 25 -7.52 15.81 -3.17
CA ARG A 25 -7.06 16.00 -4.55
C ARG A 25 -5.55 15.78 -4.65
N ASN A 26 -5.09 15.31 -5.80
CA ASN A 26 -3.66 15.13 -6.07
C ASN A 26 -2.96 16.50 -6.18
N PRO A 27 -1.88 16.77 -5.44
CA PRO A 27 -1.15 18.03 -5.53
C PRO A 27 -0.57 18.33 -6.92
N TRP A 28 -0.27 17.31 -7.74
CA TRP A 28 0.28 17.46 -9.09
C TRP A 28 -0.76 17.92 -10.11
N ASP A 29 -2.03 17.52 -9.92
CA ASP A 29 -3.18 17.93 -10.72
C ASP A 29 -4.45 17.79 -9.87
N LEU A 30 -5.05 18.93 -9.49
CA LEU A 30 -6.20 18.97 -8.61
C LEU A 30 -7.48 18.36 -9.20
N SER A 31 -7.48 17.97 -10.48
CA SER A 31 -8.56 17.20 -11.11
C SER A 31 -8.42 15.69 -10.92
N ARG A 32 -7.30 15.22 -10.35
CA ARG A 32 -6.95 13.80 -10.20
C ARG A 32 -6.92 13.35 -8.75
N VAL A 33 -7.01 12.04 -8.59
CA VAL A 33 -7.02 11.39 -7.28
C VAL A 33 -5.60 11.31 -6.69
N PRO A 34 -5.44 11.44 -5.36
CA PRO A 34 -4.15 11.26 -4.69
C PRO A 34 -3.80 9.77 -4.45
N GLY A 35 -4.65 8.86 -4.93
CA GLY A 35 -4.61 7.44 -4.58
C GLY A 35 -5.39 7.12 -3.31
N GLY A 36 -5.34 5.87 -2.87
CA GLY A 36 -6.03 5.45 -1.66
C GLY A 36 -5.49 4.16 -1.03
N SER A 37 -5.85 3.88 0.22
CA SER A 37 -6.74 4.69 1.05
C SER A 37 -6.03 5.83 1.80
N SER A 38 -4.70 5.82 1.90
CA SER A 38 -3.94 6.87 2.62
C SER A 38 -3.66 8.12 1.76
N GLY A 39 -4.58 8.50 0.87
CA GLY A 39 -4.37 9.61 -0.08
C GLY A 39 -4.16 10.96 0.59
N GLY A 40 -4.82 11.23 1.73
CA GLY A 40 -4.57 12.44 2.52
C GLY A 40 -3.16 12.51 3.09
N SER A 41 -2.57 11.37 3.46
CA SER A 41 -1.19 11.30 3.98
C SER A 41 -0.17 11.58 2.86
N ALA A 42 -0.32 10.92 1.71
CA ALA A 42 0.56 11.15 0.57
C ALA A 42 0.44 12.59 0.03
N ALA A 43 -0.78 13.10 -0.13
CA ALA A 43 -1.01 14.46 -0.61
C ALA A 43 -0.45 15.53 0.33
N ALA A 44 -0.56 15.33 1.66
CA ALA A 44 -0.01 16.28 2.63
C ALA A 44 1.53 16.35 2.57
N VAL A 45 2.20 15.22 2.36
CA VAL A 45 3.66 15.19 2.20
C VAL A 45 4.07 15.82 0.87
N ALA A 46 3.40 15.43 -0.24
CA ALA A 46 3.67 15.97 -1.57
C ALA A 46 3.46 17.49 -1.64
N ALA A 47 2.40 18.00 -0.99
CA ALA A 47 2.10 19.43 -0.91
C ALA A 47 2.95 20.19 0.14
N SER A 48 3.96 19.55 0.74
CA SER A 48 4.81 20.13 1.79
C SER A 48 4.04 20.71 2.99
N MET A 49 2.91 20.10 3.33
CA MET A 49 2.14 20.43 4.54
C MET A 49 2.72 19.74 5.78
N ALA A 50 3.47 18.65 5.60
CA ALA A 50 4.17 17.91 6.65
C ALA A 50 5.47 17.30 6.08
N TYR A 51 6.49 17.12 6.95
CA TYR A 51 7.75 16.46 6.58
C TYR A 51 7.61 14.96 6.38
N GLY A 52 6.69 14.33 7.11
CA GLY A 52 6.32 12.93 6.98
C GLY A 52 4.90 12.71 7.47
N ALA A 53 4.32 11.60 7.06
CA ALA A 53 2.96 11.21 7.47
C ALA A 53 2.90 9.70 7.72
N LEU A 54 1.88 9.26 8.43
CA LEU A 54 1.57 7.84 8.59
C LEU A 54 0.32 7.50 7.79
N GLY A 55 0.31 6.32 7.19
CA GLY A 55 -0.86 5.68 6.64
C GLY A 55 -0.94 4.22 7.07
N THR A 56 -1.88 3.50 6.50
CA THR A 56 -2.01 2.05 6.66
C THR A 56 -2.07 1.40 5.29
N ASP A 57 -1.35 0.31 5.10
CA ASP A 57 -1.29 -0.44 3.85
C ASP A 57 -1.92 -1.82 4.09
N THR A 58 -3.08 -2.08 3.49
CA THR A 58 -3.74 -3.40 3.57
C THR A 58 -3.65 -4.16 2.26
N GLY A 59 -3.63 -3.43 1.14
CA GLY A 59 -3.46 -3.98 -0.20
C GLY A 59 -2.76 -3.02 -1.16
N GLY A 60 -1.89 -2.13 -0.66
CA GLY A 60 -1.27 -1.06 -1.46
C GLY A 60 -1.49 0.34 -0.91
N SER A 61 -2.28 0.47 0.16
CA SER A 61 -2.82 1.74 0.62
C SER A 61 -1.82 2.76 1.20
N VAL A 62 -0.52 2.43 1.23
CA VAL A 62 0.57 3.41 1.41
C VAL A 62 1.36 3.59 0.10
N ARG A 63 1.73 2.48 -0.55
CA ARG A 63 2.58 2.50 -1.75
C ARG A 63 1.89 3.13 -2.97
N GLN A 64 0.62 2.82 -3.21
CA GLN A 64 -0.15 3.37 -4.33
C GLN A 64 -0.36 4.89 -4.20
N PRO A 65 -0.79 5.43 -3.04
CA PRO A 65 -0.82 6.88 -2.84
C PRO A 65 0.55 7.54 -3.00
N ALA A 66 1.61 6.88 -2.54
CA ALA A 66 2.98 7.38 -2.70
C ALA A 66 3.37 7.50 -4.17
N ALA A 67 3.06 6.48 -4.98
CA ALA A 67 3.28 6.51 -6.42
C ALA A 67 2.47 7.63 -7.08
N PHE A 68 1.18 7.76 -6.78
CA PHE A 68 0.33 8.79 -7.40
C PHE A 68 0.71 10.22 -7.01
N CYS A 69 1.20 10.43 -5.78
CA CYS A 69 1.58 11.75 -5.28
C CYS A 69 3.07 12.06 -5.45
N GLY A 70 3.87 11.16 -6.02
CA GLY A 70 5.30 11.37 -6.25
C GLY A 70 6.09 11.57 -4.95
N VAL A 71 5.80 10.74 -3.94
CA VAL A 71 6.51 10.72 -2.64
C VAL A 71 6.99 9.30 -2.34
N VAL A 72 7.80 9.15 -1.30
CA VAL A 72 8.23 7.84 -0.82
C VAL A 72 7.20 7.28 0.15
N GLY A 73 6.84 6.01 -0.01
CA GLY A 73 5.92 5.31 0.89
C GLY A 73 6.37 3.88 1.17
N LEU A 74 6.51 3.54 2.44
CA LEU A 74 6.97 2.22 2.89
C LEU A 74 5.82 1.44 3.52
N ARG A 75 5.59 0.22 3.03
CA ARG A 75 4.93 -0.84 3.79
C ARG A 75 6.02 -1.72 4.40
N PRO A 76 6.25 -1.69 5.72
CA PRO A 76 7.22 -2.58 6.35
C PRO A 76 6.65 -4.01 6.46
N THR A 77 7.49 -4.93 6.92
CA THR A 77 7.11 -6.32 7.19
C THR A 77 5.90 -6.36 8.12
N TYR A 78 4.99 -7.31 7.89
CA TYR A 78 3.86 -7.52 8.79
C TYR A 78 4.35 -7.85 10.21
N GLY A 79 3.85 -7.13 11.22
CA GLY A 79 4.30 -7.19 12.61
C GLY A 79 5.50 -6.30 12.95
N ARG A 80 6.10 -5.59 11.99
CA ARG A 80 7.26 -4.69 12.25
C ARG A 80 6.91 -3.42 13.01
N ILE A 81 5.74 -2.85 12.74
CA ILE A 81 5.13 -1.77 13.51
C ILE A 81 3.89 -2.36 14.19
N SER A 82 3.64 -1.95 15.43
CA SER A 82 2.44 -2.34 16.17
C SER A 82 1.17 -1.84 15.48
N ARG A 83 0.12 -2.67 15.51
CA ARG A 83 -1.23 -2.29 15.09
C ARG A 83 -2.10 -1.88 16.29
N TRP A 84 -1.54 -1.84 17.51
CA TRP A 84 -2.27 -1.35 18.67
C TRP A 84 -2.68 0.12 18.47
N GLY A 85 -3.98 0.40 18.55
CA GLY A 85 -4.55 1.72 18.26
C GLY A 85 -4.91 1.96 16.79
N VAL A 86 -4.62 1.02 15.88
CA VAL A 86 -5.10 1.06 14.49
C VAL A 86 -6.54 0.58 14.43
N VAL A 87 -7.40 1.31 13.70
CA VAL A 87 -8.74 0.83 13.37
C VAL A 87 -8.60 -0.28 12.33
N ALA A 88 -8.83 -1.52 12.76
CA ALA A 88 -8.62 -2.70 11.92
C ALA A 88 -9.56 -2.74 10.70
N PHE A 89 -8.98 -2.95 9.52
CA PHE A 89 -9.67 -3.31 8.30
C PHE A 89 -9.53 -4.83 8.08
N ALA A 90 -8.37 -5.32 7.65
CA ALA A 90 -8.07 -6.74 7.54
C ALA A 90 -6.84 -7.07 8.39
N SER A 91 -7.10 -7.61 9.58
CA SER A 91 -6.09 -7.82 10.62
C SER A 91 -4.84 -8.55 10.15
N THR A 92 -4.96 -9.54 9.25
CA THR A 92 -3.80 -10.33 8.77
C THR A 92 -3.03 -9.68 7.62
N LEU A 93 -3.42 -8.47 7.22
CA LEU A 93 -2.87 -7.75 6.08
C LEU A 93 -2.46 -6.31 6.45
N ASP A 94 -3.21 -5.67 7.34
CA ASP A 94 -3.01 -4.30 7.80
C ASP A 94 -1.59 -4.11 8.32
N GLN A 95 -0.93 -3.06 7.85
CA GLN A 95 0.30 -2.58 8.47
C GLN A 95 0.40 -1.07 8.39
N VAL A 96 0.86 -0.43 9.47
CA VAL A 96 1.18 1.01 9.45
C VAL A 96 2.39 1.23 8.54
N GLY A 97 2.39 2.32 7.77
CA GLY A 97 3.48 2.65 6.87
C GLY A 97 3.76 4.16 6.84
N PRO A 98 5.03 4.59 6.88
CA PRO A 98 5.38 5.99 6.77
C PRO A 98 5.43 6.47 5.32
N PHE A 99 5.25 7.78 5.18
CA PHE A 99 5.52 8.55 3.99
C PHE A 99 6.62 9.57 4.28
N GLY A 100 7.49 9.80 3.29
CA GLY A 100 8.51 10.86 3.31
C GLY A 100 8.66 11.49 1.93
N ARG A 101 9.26 12.68 1.86
CA ARG A 101 9.60 13.29 0.56
C ARG A 101 10.84 12.65 -0.06
N THR A 102 11.71 12.14 0.79
CA THR A 102 12.91 11.38 0.43
C THR A 102 12.89 10.02 1.10
N VAL A 103 13.74 9.11 0.64
CA VAL A 103 13.95 7.81 1.28
C VAL A 103 14.50 7.99 2.69
N ALA A 104 15.39 8.97 2.91
CA ALA A 104 15.90 9.30 4.24
C ALA A 104 14.79 9.79 5.19
N ASP A 105 13.92 10.71 4.74
CA ASP A 105 12.78 11.20 5.54
C ASP A 105 11.85 10.05 5.94
N CYS A 106 11.52 9.17 4.98
CA CYS A 106 10.67 8.01 5.21
C CYS A 106 11.31 7.02 6.20
N THR A 107 12.62 6.80 6.06
CA THR A 107 13.42 5.91 6.92
C THR A 107 13.48 6.41 8.36
N ALA A 108 13.69 7.71 8.57
CA ALA A 108 13.72 8.29 9.91
C ALA A 108 12.37 8.12 10.64
N VAL A 109 11.25 8.34 9.93
CA VAL A 109 9.91 8.10 10.51
C VAL A 109 9.71 6.62 10.81
N PHE A 110 10.11 5.72 9.89
CA PHE A 110 10.02 4.28 10.09
C PHE A 110 10.78 3.81 11.32
N GLN A 111 12.06 4.20 11.44
CA GLN A 111 12.93 3.85 12.56
C GLN A 111 12.32 4.27 13.90
N ALA A 112 11.70 5.45 13.96
CA ALA A 112 11.10 5.98 15.18
C ALA A 112 9.85 5.21 15.66
N ILE A 113 9.16 4.47 14.78
CA ILE A 113 7.88 3.78 15.11
C ILE A 113 7.95 2.26 15.00
N ALA A 114 9.03 1.70 14.44
CA ALA A 114 9.26 0.26 14.40
C ALA A 114 9.60 -0.29 15.78
N GLY A 115 9.25 -1.56 16.02
CA GLY A 115 9.65 -2.27 17.23
C GLY A 115 8.53 -3.12 17.82
N TYR A 116 8.93 -3.94 18.79
CA TYR A 116 8.05 -4.82 19.52
C TYR A 116 7.08 -4.03 20.41
N ASP A 117 5.82 -4.44 20.43
CA ASP A 117 4.79 -3.92 21.33
C ASP A 117 4.07 -5.08 22.04
N PRO A 118 4.14 -5.19 23.38
CA PRO A 118 3.44 -6.23 24.13
C PRO A 118 1.91 -6.11 24.08
N HIS A 119 1.35 -5.00 23.59
CA HIS A 119 -0.09 -4.84 23.38
C HIS A 119 -0.59 -5.40 22.03
N ASP A 120 0.31 -5.71 21.09
CA ASP A 120 -0.03 -6.34 19.81
C ASP A 120 0.59 -7.73 19.71
N SER A 121 -0.24 -8.76 19.86
CA SER A 121 0.20 -10.16 19.86
C SER A 121 0.88 -10.64 18.57
N VAL A 122 0.77 -9.88 17.47
CA VAL A 122 1.46 -10.20 16.20
C VAL A 122 2.66 -9.28 15.93
N SER A 123 2.95 -8.34 16.83
CA SER A 123 4.18 -7.55 16.76
C SER A 123 5.39 -8.48 16.93
N LEU A 124 6.36 -8.32 16.05
CA LEU A 124 7.55 -9.17 16.04
C LEU A 124 8.51 -8.71 17.14
N ASP A 125 8.87 -9.63 18.04
CA ASP A 125 9.91 -9.43 19.03
C ASP A 125 11.30 -9.60 18.38
N VAL A 126 11.65 -8.63 17.54
CA VAL A 126 12.92 -8.57 16.79
C VAL A 126 13.49 -7.17 16.95
N PRO A 127 14.79 -7.02 17.27
CA PRO A 127 15.43 -5.72 17.40
C PRO A 127 15.21 -4.80 16.19
N VAL A 128 15.19 -3.50 16.47
CA VAL A 128 15.21 -2.46 15.45
C VAL A 128 16.66 -2.18 15.07
N PRO A 129 17.10 -2.51 13.83
CA PRO A 129 18.43 -2.13 13.39
C PRO A 129 18.47 -0.62 13.16
N ASP A 130 19.67 -0.08 13.05
CA ASP A 130 19.87 1.29 12.61
C ASP A 130 19.63 1.37 11.09
N TYR A 131 18.40 1.70 10.71
CA TYR A 131 17.97 1.81 9.32
C TYR A 131 18.58 3.03 8.63
N GLU A 132 18.85 4.11 9.37
CA GLU A 132 19.51 5.29 8.81
C GLU A 132 20.97 4.98 8.46
N ALA A 133 21.68 4.27 9.33
CA ALA A 133 23.03 3.80 9.03
C ALA A 133 23.09 2.77 7.89
N ALA A 134 21.98 2.06 7.61
CA ALA A 134 21.89 1.13 6.50
C ALA A 134 21.79 1.80 5.12
N LEU A 135 21.52 3.11 5.05
CA LEU A 135 21.48 3.88 3.80
C LEU A 135 22.91 4.19 3.30
N THR A 136 23.63 3.16 2.90
CA THR A 136 25.05 3.26 2.49
C THR A 136 25.25 3.88 1.11
N GLY A 137 24.22 3.83 0.24
CA GLY A 137 24.33 4.30 -1.14
C GLY A 137 25.08 3.32 -2.05
N ASP A 138 25.33 2.10 -1.59
CA ASP A 138 26.04 1.06 -2.35
C ASP A 138 25.17 -0.19 -2.52
N ILE A 139 24.94 -0.57 -3.78
CA ILE A 139 24.18 -1.76 -4.18
C ILE A 139 24.94 -2.66 -5.14
N ARG A 140 26.26 -2.50 -5.25
CA ARG A 140 27.06 -3.32 -6.16
C ARG A 140 26.94 -4.81 -5.81
N GLY A 141 26.57 -5.62 -6.79
CA GLY A 141 26.33 -7.05 -6.63
C GLY A 141 24.97 -7.41 -6.02
N LEU A 142 24.10 -6.44 -5.72
CA LEU A 142 22.74 -6.70 -5.26
C LEU A 142 21.93 -7.37 -6.39
N ARG A 143 21.34 -8.53 -6.14
CA ARG A 143 20.52 -9.22 -7.14
C ARG A 143 19.10 -8.65 -7.13
N VAL A 144 18.70 -8.01 -8.22
CA VAL A 144 17.39 -7.39 -8.39
C VAL A 144 16.54 -8.23 -9.33
N GLY A 145 15.50 -8.85 -8.77
CA GLY A 145 14.52 -9.66 -9.49
C GLY A 145 13.50 -8.81 -10.24
N VAL A 146 13.23 -9.17 -11.50
CA VAL A 146 12.18 -8.56 -12.32
C VAL A 146 11.15 -9.64 -12.68
N PRO A 147 9.93 -9.61 -12.11
CA PRO A 147 8.91 -10.62 -12.37
C PRO A 147 8.33 -10.48 -13.77
N ARG A 148 8.37 -11.54 -14.58
CA ARG A 148 7.75 -11.56 -15.91
C ARG A 148 6.27 -11.18 -15.88
N GLU A 149 5.57 -11.63 -14.84
CA GLU A 149 4.13 -11.47 -14.67
C GLU A 149 3.71 -10.01 -14.38
N TYR A 150 4.65 -9.10 -14.11
CA TYR A 150 4.37 -7.69 -13.82
C TYR A 150 4.55 -6.75 -15.01
N PHE A 151 5.06 -7.24 -16.14
CA PHE A 151 5.26 -6.48 -17.37
C PHE A 151 4.42 -7.10 -18.50
N VAL A 152 3.10 -7.03 -18.33
CA VAL A 152 2.11 -7.70 -19.18
C VAL A 152 1.19 -6.70 -19.88
N LYS A 153 0.44 -7.19 -20.86
CA LYS A 153 -0.58 -6.41 -21.58
C LYS A 153 -1.61 -5.86 -20.59
N GLY A 154 -1.69 -4.52 -20.49
CA GLY A 154 -2.63 -3.81 -19.61
C GLY A 154 -1.98 -2.74 -18.72
N ILE A 155 -0.65 -2.77 -18.59
CA ILE A 155 0.11 -1.64 -18.03
C ILE A 155 0.13 -0.46 -19.01
N ASP A 156 0.10 0.76 -18.50
CA ASP A 156 0.35 1.96 -19.29
C ASP A 156 1.79 1.96 -19.82
N ALA A 157 1.97 2.33 -21.10
CA ALA A 157 3.26 2.27 -21.77
C ALA A 157 4.29 3.26 -21.18
N GLU A 158 3.84 4.42 -20.68
CA GLU A 158 4.72 5.40 -20.05
C GLU A 158 5.17 4.89 -18.67
N VAL A 159 4.28 4.22 -17.93
CA VAL A 159 4.62 3.53 -16.67
C VAL A 159 5.64 2.42 -16.91
N GLU A 160 5.39 1.52 -17.86
CA GLU A 160 6.32 0.45 -18.20
C GLU A 160 7.70 1.01 -18.58
N THR A 161 7.72 2.03 -19.46
CA THR A 161 8.97 2.65 -19.92
C THR A 161 9.76 3.26 -18.76
N ALA A 162 9.10 4.04 -17.89
CA ALA A 162 9.77 4.69 -16.76
C ALA A 162 10.31 3.67 -15.74
N VAL A 163 9.55 2.62 -15.45
CA VAL A 163 9.98 1.58 -14.51
C VAL A 163 11.15 0.76 -15.08
N ARG A 164 11.12 0.43 -16.38
CA ARG A 164 12.26 -0.25 -17.04
C ARG A 164 13.51 0.62 -17.02
N ALA A 165 13.39 1.91 -17.32
CA ALA A 165 14.52 2.84 -17.23
C ALA A 165 15.08 2.93 -15.79
N ALA A 166 14.22 2.85 -14.77
CA ALA A 166 14.65 2.82 -13.38
C ALA A 166 15.38 1.52 -13.00
N ILE A 167 14.94 0.38 -13.55
CA ILE A 167 15.63 -0.92 -13.41
C ILE A 167 17.00 -0.88 -14.10
N ASP A 168 17.08 -0.29 -15.31
CA ASP A 168 18.34 -0.13 -16.02
C ASP A 168 19.31 0.77 -15.22
N GLN A 169 18.80 1.82 -14.58
CA GLN A 169 19.60 2.68 -13.70
C GLN A 169 20.13 1.92 -12.46
N LEU A 170 19.33 1.02 -11.87
CA LEU A 170 19.83 0.13 -10.81
C LEU A 170 20.99 -0.75 -11.31
N ALA A 171 20.92 -1.24 -12.55
CA ALA A 171 21.99 -2.01 -13.17
C ALA A 171 23.25 -1.17 -13.38
N GLU A 172 23.12 0.08 -13.84
CA GLU A 172 24.24 1.02 -13.99
C GLU A 172 24.92 1.34 -12.66
N LEU A 173 24.17 1.32 -11.55
CA LEU A 173 24.66 1.47 -10.18
C LEU A 173 25.33 0.19 -9.62
N GLY A 174 25.35 -0.88 -10.42
CA GLY A 174 26.06 -2.13 -10.14
C GLY A 174 25.21 -3.27 -9.60
N ALA A 175 23.87 -3.16 -9.62
CA ALA A 175 23.00 -4.27 -9.31
C ALA A 175 23.01 -5.33 -10.44
N GLU A 176 22.80 -6.59 -10.09
CA GLU A 176 22.64 -7.69 -11.03
C GLU A 176 21.14 -7.91 -11.31
N ILE A 177 20.70 -7.63 -12.53
CA ILE A 177 19.28 -7.80 -12.89
C ILE A 177 18.99 -9.24 -13.28
N VAL A 178 18.04 -9.86 -12.59
CA VAL A 178 17.66 -11.26 -12.76
C VAL A 178 16.17 -11.34 -13.10
N GLU A 179 15.82 -11.98 -14.21
CA GLU A 179 14.42 -12.28 -14.50
C GLU A 179 13.91 -13.39 -13.57
N ILE A 180 12.78 -13.18 -12.92
CA ILE A 180 12.14 -14.15 -12.00
C ILE A 180 10.69 -14.41 -12.40
N SER A 181 10.04 -15.35 -11.71
CA SER A 181 8.65 -15.73 -11.94
C SER A 181 7.87 -15.77 -10.63
N LEU A 182 6.71 -15.13 -10.62
CA LEU A 182 5.73 -15.14 -9.53
C LEU A 182 4.39 -15.69 -10.08
N PRO A 183 4.31 -17.00 -10.37
CA PRO A 183 3.24 -17.58 -11.20
C PRO A 183 1.83 -17.44 -10.62
N HIS A 184 1.68 -17.32 -9.30
CA HIS A 184 0.37 -17.20 -8.66
C HIS A 184 -0.07 -15.75 -8.48
N THR A 185 0.69 -14.76 -8.96
CA THR A 185 0.33 -13.36 -8.76
C THR A 185 -0.96 -12.94 -9.48
N GLU A 186 -1.38 -13.66 -10.53
CA GLU A 186 -2.69 -13.46 -11.17
C GLU A 186 -3.87 -13.67 -10.20
N TYR A 187 -3.67 -14.50 -9.17
CA TYR A 187 -4.68 -14.79 -8.16
C TYR A 187 -4.68 -13.78 -7.00
N ALA A 188 -3.73 -12.84 -6.95
CA ALA A 188 -3.60 -11.91 -5.84
C ALA A 188 -4.87 -11.06 -5.63
N LEU A 189 -5.47 -10.58 -6.72
CA LEU A 189 -6.71 -9.80 -6.68
C LEU A 189 -7.88 -10.60 -6.10
N PRO A 190 -8.31 -11.74 -6.66
CA PRO A 190 -9.41 -12.50 -6.07
C PRO A 190 -9.10 -13.02 -4.65
N VAL A 191 -7.85 -13.40 -4.35
CA VAL A 191 -7.45 -13.85 -3.00
C VAL A 191 -7.60 -12.71 -1.99
N TYR A 192 -7.11 -11.51 -2.31
CA TYR A 192 -7.24 -10.34 -1.45
C TYR A 192 -8.71 -9.96 -1.24
N TYR A 193 -9.51 -9.92 -2.30
CA TYR A 193 -10.94 -9.56 -2.22
C TYR A 193 -11.83 -10.64 -1.59
N LEU A 194 -11.27 -11.80 -1.23
CA LEU A 194 -11.94 -12.75 -0.33
C LEU A 194 -11.47 -12.58 1.12
N ILE A 195 -10.16 -12.42 1.34
CA ILE A 195 -9.59 -12.31 2.69
C ILE A 195 -9.96 -10.98 3.35
N ALA A 196 -9.69 -9.85 2.68
CA ALA A 196 -9.85 -8.54 3.29
C ALA A 196 -11.31 -8.22 3.63
N PRO A 197 -12.30 -8.47 2.75
CA PRO A 197 -13.71 -8.29 3.10
C PRO A 197 -14.20 -9.23 4.20
N ALA A 198 -13.77 -10.50 4.22
CA ALA A 198 -14.12 -11.44 5.28
C ALA A 198 -13.68 -10.92 6.66
N GLU A 199 -12.40 -10.55 6.79
CA GLU A 199 -11.87 -9.99 8.03
C GLU A 199 -12.52 -8.64 8.39
N ALA A 200 -12.77 -7.78 7.40
CA ALA A 200 -13.47 -6.52 7.60
C ALA A 200 -14.88 -6.70 8.16
N SER A 201 -15.62 -7.70 7.67
CA SER A 201 -16.99 -7.96 8.14
C SER A 201 -17.01 -8.30 9.64
N ALA A 202 -16.01 -9.04 10.12
CA ALA A 202 -15.82 -9.34 11.54
C ALA A 202 -15.30 -8.12 12.32
N ASN A 203 -14.27 -7.44 11.81
CA ASN A 203 -13.64 -6.30 12.49
C ASN A 203 -14.61 -5.14 12.70
N LEU A 204 -15.43 -4.83 11.69
CA LEU A 204 -16.40 -3.75 11.72
C LEU A 204 -17.72 -4.14 12.43
N ALA A 205 -17.89 -5.38 12.89
CA ALA A 205 -19.09 -5.76 13.66
C ALA A 205 -19.23 -4.96 14.97
N ARG A 206 -18.12 -4.44 15.51
CA ARG A 206 -18.07 -3.66 16.76
C ARG A 206 -18.74 -2.28 16.69
N TYR A 207 -18.97 -1.76 15.47
CA TYR A 207 -19.63 -0.47 15.24
C TYR A 207 -21.15 -0.70 15.22
N ASP A 208 -21.76 -0.57 16.39
CA ASP A 208 -23.16 -0.89 16.67
C ASP A 208 -23.94 0.29 17.28
N GLY A 209 -23.26 1.41 17.56
CA GLY A 209 -23.83 2.61 18.20
C GLY A 209 -24.11 2.45 19.69
N ILE A 210 -23.61 1.40 20.34
CA ILE A 210 -23.88 1.11 21.76
C ILE A 210 -22.82 1.73 22.66
N ARG A 211 -21.53 1.45 22.40
CA ARG A 211 -20.42 1.93 23.23
C ARG A 211 -19.86 3.26 22.76
N PHE A 212 -19.88 3.52 21.46
CA PHE A 212 -19.30 4.70 20.83
C PHE A 212 -19.84 4.91 19.42
N GLY A 213 -19.55 6.08 18.84
CA GLY A 213 -19.92 6.43 17.48
C GLY A 213 -21.38 6.89 17.32
N PRO A 214 -21.83 7.14 16.08
CA PRO A 214 -23.21 7.49 15.78
C PRO A 214 -24.19 6.42 16.27
N ARG A 215 -25.40 6.84 16.63
CA ARG A 215 -26.50 5.94 17.00
C ARG A 215 -27.81 6.46 16.40
N VAL A 216 -28.49 5.60 15.64
CA VAL A 216 -29.81 5.87 15.10
C VAL A 216 -30.83 5.04 15.87
N PRO A 217 -31.71 5.66 16.68
CA PRO A 217 -32.71 4.91 17.46
C PRO A 217 -33.64 4.07 16.58
N GLY A 218 -33.82 2.80 16.94
CA GLY A 218 -34.81 1.89 16.37
C GLY A 218 -35.93 1.53 17.34
N VAL A 219 -36.91 0.76 16.87
CA VAL A 219 -38.01 0.27 17.71
C VAL A 219 -37.56 -0.74 18.76
N ASP A 220 -36.45 -1.43 18.48
CA ASP A 220 -35.77 -2.34 19.39
C ASP A 220 -34.24 -2.26 19.16
N MET A 221 -33.49 -3.12 19.86
CA MET A 221 -32.03 -3.16 19.76
C MET A 221 -31.55 -3.60 18.37
N ILE A 222 -32.23 -4.55 17.74
CA ILE A 222 -31.85 -5.06 16.41
C ILE A 222 -32.07 -3.98 15.36
N ASP A 223 -33.21 -3.29 15.40
CA ASP A 223 -33.52 -2.17 14.52
C ASP A 223 -32.55 -1.00 14.73
N THR A 224 -32.18 -0.71 15.99
CA THR A 224 -31.15 0.30 16.32
C THR A 224 -29.81 -0.03 15.64
N VAL A 225 -29.35 -1.27 15.76
CA VAL A 225 -28.09 -1.72 15.13
C VAL A 225 -28.17 -1.66 13.60
N LYS A 226 -29.28 -2.13 13.01
CA LYS A 226 -29.50 -2.09 11.55
C LYS A 226 -29.48 -0.65 11.01
N LYS A 227 -30.26 0.25 11.62
CA LYS A 227 -30.33 1.66 11.21
C LYS A 227 -29.00 2.38 11.40
N THR A 228 -28.31 2.11 12.51
CA THR A 228 -27.00 2.71 12.78
C THR A 228 -25.96 2.25 11.75
N ARG A 229 -25.89 0.95 11.45
CA ARG A 229 -24.94 0.40 10.48
C ARG A 229 -25.31 0.75 9.03
N ALA A 230 -26.55 1.16 8.76
CA ALA A 230 -26.92 1.68 7.45
C ALA A 230 -26.19 2.98 7.08
N LEU A 231 -25.62 3.68 8.08
CA LEU A 231 -24.82 4.90 7.90
C LEU A 231 -23.45 4.66 7.25
N PHE A 232 -22.93 3.43 7.25
CA PHE A 232 -21.69 3.11 6.51
C PHE A 232 -21.84 3.48 5.03
N GLY A 233 -20.75 3.94 4.42
CA GLY A 233 -20.70 4.24 3.00
C GLY A 233 -20.90 3.00 2.11
N PRO A 234 -21.17 3.22 0.81
CA PRO A 234 -21.51 2.13 -0.11
C PRO A 234 -20.43 1.04 -0.21
N GLU A 235 -19.16 1.43 -0.31
CA GLU A 235 -18.05 0.46 -0.45
C GLU A 235 -17.85 -0.35 0.84
N VAL A 236 -17.93 0.30 2.00
CA VAL A 236 -17.84 -0.37 3.30
C VAL A 236 -18.96 -1.41 3.45
N LYS A 237 -20.21 -1.04 3.10
CA LYS A 237 -21.34 -1.98 3.10
C LYS A 237 -21.12 -3.14 2.13
N ARG A 238 -20.63 -2.86 0.91
CA ARG A 238 -20.33 -3.89 -0.10
C ARG A 238 -19.35 -4.93 0.45
N ARG A 239 -18.25 -4.48 1.08
CA ARG A 239 -17.23 -5.38 1.66
C ARG A 239 -17.75 -6.14 2.88
N ILE A 240 -18.55 -5.52 3.74
CA ILE A 240 -19.19 -6.23 4.86
C ILE A 240 -20.12 -7.35 4.34
N MET A 241 -20.93 -7.08 3.32
CA MET A 241 -21.84 -8.07 2.74
C MET A 241 -21.08 -9.24 2.11
N LEU A 242 -20.06 -8.94 1.28
CA LEU A 242 -19.21 -9.96 0.65
C LEU A 242 -18.47 -10.80 1.70
N GLY A 243 -17.92 -10.15 2.71
CA GLY A 243 -17.20 -10.84 3.78
C GLY A 243 -18.10 -11.75 4.63
N THR A 244 -19.30 -11.28 4.98
CA THR A 244 -20.28 -12.07 5.73
C THR A 244 -20.70 -13.31 4.93
N TYR A 245 -20.86 -13.17 3.61
CA TYR A 245 -21.14 -14.29 2.72
C TYR A 245 -19.97 -15.28 2.65
N ALA A 246 -18.75 -14.79 2.45
CA ALA A 246 -17.55 -15.62 2.36
C ALA A 246 -17.24 -16.41 3.64
N LEU A 247 -17.70 -15.93 4.81
CA LEU A 247 -17.56 -16.60 6.10
C LEU A 247 -18.77 -17.46 6.50
N SER A 248 -19.85 -17.45 5.71
CA SER A 248 -21.08 -18.17 6.07
C SER A 248 -20.89 -19.69 6.01
N ALA A 249 -21.61 -20.40 6.89
CA ALA A 249 -21.57 -21.86 6.94
C ALA A 249 -21.99 -22.46 5.59
N GLY A 250 -21.22 -23.43 5.09
CA GLY A 250 -21.38 -24.01 3.75
C GLY A 250 -20.56 -23.33 2.65
N TYR A 251 -20.15 -22.07 2.85
CA TYR A 251 -19.36 -21.31 1.87
C TYR A 251 -17.93 -21.02 2.35
N TYR A 252 -17.66 -21.09 3.65
CA TYR A 252 -16.35 -20.85 4.25
C TYR A 252 -15.20 -21.58 3.53
N ASP A 253 -15.32 -22.91 3.35
CA ASP A 253 -14.25 -23.74 2.78
C ASP A 253 -14.02 -23.45 1.29
N GLU A 254 -15.07 -23.05 0.57
CA GLU A 254 -15.05 -22.74 -0.86
C GLU A 254 -14.46 -21.36 -1.15
N TYR A 255 -14.67 -20.40 -0.25
CA TYR A 255 -14.21 -19.01 -0.38
C TYR A 255 -13.04 -18.70 0.55
N TYR A 256 -13.28 -18.32 1.81
CA TYR A 256 -12.22 -17.83 2.70
C TYR A 256 -11.12 -18.89 2.94
N GLY A 257 -11.50 -20.14 3.21
CA GLY A 257 -10.55 -21.24 3.37
C GLY A 257 -9.73 -21.51 2.10
N ARG A 258 -10.34 -21.42 0.91
CA ARG A 258 -9.63 -21.55 -0.37
C ARG A 258 -8.70 -20.38 -0.63
N ALA A 259 -9.11 -19.16 -0.30
CA ALA A 259 -8.29 -17.96 -0.43
C ALA A 259 -7.05 -18.04 0.47
N LEU A 260 -7.17 -18.55 1.71
CA LEU A 260 -6.01 -18.77 2.60
C LEU A 260 -5.01 -19.80 2.03
N ARG A 261 -5.50 -20.88 1.40
CA ARG A 261 -4.62 -21.85 0.70
C ARG A 261 -3.92 -21.21 -0.50
N ALA A 262 -4.64 -20.44 -1.31
CA ALA A 262 -4.05 -19.72 -2.44
C ALA A 262 -3.05 -18.63 -2.00
N ARG A 263 -3.31 -17.92 -0.89
CA ARG A 263 -2.35 -17.00 -0.25
C ARG A 263 -1.03 -17.70 0.09
N THR A 264 -1.08 -18.97 0.50
CA THR A 264 0.13 -19.76 0.78
C THR A 264 0.97 -19.97 -0.48
N LEU A 265 0.33 -20.22 -1.63
CA LEU A 265 1.03 -20.35 -2.91
C LEU A 265 1.69 -19.04 -3.33
N ILE A 266 0.97 -17.92 -3.21
CA ILE A 266 1.53 -16.58 -3.46
C ILE A 266 2.73 -16.31 -2.55
N LYS A 267 2.64 -16.65 -1.27
CA LYS A 267 3.77 -16.51 -0.34
C LYS A 267 4.95 -17.39 -0.76
N GLN A 268 4.69 -18.62 -1.20
CA GLN A 268 5.75 -19.54 -1.64
C GLN A 268 6.48 -19.01 -2.89
N ASP A 269 5.78 -18.35 -3.81
CA ASP A 269 6.42 -17.71 -4.97
C ASP A 269 7.47 -16.68 -4.55
N PHE A 270 7.12 -15.81 -3.59
CA PHE A 270 8.08 -14.81 -3.07
C PHE A 270 9.26 -15.50 -2.37
N LEU A 271 9.00 -16.52 -1.54
CA LEU A 271 10.08 -17.26 -0.87
C LEU A 271 11.04 -17.89 -1.88
N ASN A 272 10.52 -18.56 -2.92
CA ASN A 272 11.32 -19.17 -3.98
C ASN A 272 12.06 -18.13 -4.83
N ALA A 273 11.46 -16.96 -5.07
CA ALA A 273 12.12 -15.88 -5.78
C ALA A 273 13.29 -15.32 -4.97
N PHE A 274 13.12 -15.10 -3.66
CA PHE A 274 14.18 -14.59 -2.79
C PHE A 274 15.34 -15.57 -2.53
N GLU A 275 15.24 -16.83 -2.97
CA GLU A 275 16.42 -17.72 -3.06
C GLU A 275 17.37 -17.26 -4.20
N GLN A 276 16.83 -16.62 -5.22
CA GLN A 276 17.55 -16.21 -6.43
C GLN A 276 17.96 -14.73 -6.42
N VAL A 277 17.21 -13.89 -5.69
CA VAL A 277 17.38 -12.44 -5.67
C VAL A 277 17.28 -11.86 -4.26
N ASP A 278 17.81 -10.67 -4.06
CA ASP A 278 17.81 -9.98 -2.76
C ASP A 278 16.63 -9.00 -2.64
N VAL A 279 16.27 -8.37 -3.76
CA VAL A 279 15.16 -7.42 -3.89
C VAL A 279 14.41 -7.70 -5.19
N ILE A 280 13.12 -7.40 -5.26
CA ILE A 280 12.30 -7.45 -6.47
C ILE A 280 11.94 -6.03 -6.89
N ALA A 281 12.13 -5.67 -8.16
CA ALA A 281 11.73 -4.40 -8.74
C ALA A 281 10.48 -4.57 -9.63
N ALA A 282 9.51 -3.67 -9.45
CA ALA A 282 8.23 -3.73 -10.13
C ALA A 282 7.60 -2.33 -10.28
N PRO A 283 6.62 -2.14 -11.18
CA PRO A 283 5.75 -0.97 -11.12
C PRO A 283 4.97 -0.96 -9.80
N THR A 284 4.70 0.21 -9.25
CA THR A 284 3.80 0.33 -8.08
C THR A 284 2.34 0.28 -8.50
N THR A 285 2.00 0.89 -9.62
CA THR A 285 0.65 1.05 -10.15
C THR A 285 0.62 0.75 -11.65
N PRO A 286 -0.52 0.32 -12.22
CA PRO A 286 -0.63 0.04 -13.65
C PRO A 286 -0.72 1.31 -14.51
N THR A 287 -1.18 2.43 -13.93
CA THR A 287 -1.30 3.74 -14.58
C THR A 287 -0.78 4.83 -13.64
N THR A 288 -0.67 6.05 -14.13
CA THR A 288 -0.57 7.25 -13.27
C THR A 288 -1.93 7.59 -12.66
N ALA A 289 -1.97 8.62 -11.82
CA ALA A 289 -3.18 9.05 -11.12
C ALA A 289 -4.32 9.37 -12.09
N PHE A 290 -5.46 8.69 -11.97
CA PHE A 290 -6.65 8.92 -12.80
C PHE A 290 -7.49 10.12 -12.33
N LYS A 291 -8.47 10.56 -13.12
CA LYS A 291 -9.34 11.70 -12.77
C LYS A 291 -10.34 11.32 -11.69
N ILE A 292 -10.67 12.29 -10.86
CA ILE A 292 -11.75 12.15 -9.88
C ILE A 292 -13.06 11.81 -10.61
N GLY A 293 -13.75 10.77 -10.16
CA GLY A 293 -15.00 10.26 -10.71
C GLY A 293 -14.85 9.32 -11.90
N GLU A 294 -13.65 9.14 -12.46
CA GLU A 294 -13.42 8.40 -13.70
C GLU A 294 -13.82 6.92 -13.58
N ILE A 295 -13.39 6.28 -12.50
CA ILE A 295 -13.66 4.85 -12.23
C ILE A 295 -14.41 4.62 -10.91
N ALA A 296 -14.96 5.68 -10.30
CA ALA A 296 -15.65 5.61 -9.00
C ALA A 296 -16.90 4.70 -9.03
N ASN A 297 -17.53 4.55 -10.19
CA ASN A 297 -18.71 3.68 -10.39
C ASN A 297 -18.36 2.29 -10.94
N ASP A 298 -17.07 1.97 -11.14
CA ASP A 298 -16.60 0.67 -11.60
C ASP A 298 -15.66 0.06 -10.54
N PRO A 299 -16.21 -0.73 -9.58
CA PRO A 299 -15.41 -1.34 -8.53
C PRO A 299 -14.29 -2.21 -9.07
N LEU A 300 -14.49 -2.93 -10.19
CA LEU A 300 -13.45 -3.82 -10.72
C LEU A 300 -12.27 -3.03 -11.28
N GLN A 301 -12.53 -1.95 -12.02
CA GLN A 301 -11.47 -1.05 -12.49
C GLN A 301 -10.72 -0.39 -11.32
N MET A 302 -11.43 0.02 -10.27
CA MET A 302 -10.81 0.54 -9.05
C MET A 302 -9.89 -0.51 -8.40
N TYR A 303 -10.33 -1.76 -8.30
CA TYR A 303 -9.57 -2.84 -7.68
C TYR A 303 -8.31 -3.24 -8.47
N LEU A 304 -8.35 -3.09 -9.81
CA LEU A 304 -7.21 -3.35 -10.67
C LEU A 304 -6.06 -2.35 -10.46
N GLN A 305 -6.31 -1.19 -9.86
CA GLN A 305 -5.27 -0.21 -9.54
C GLN A 305 -4.25 -0.73 -8.52
N ASP A 306 -4.63 -1.72 -7.72
CA ASP A 306 -3.80 -2.29 -6.67
C ASP A 306 -2.99 -3.52 -7.15
N ILE A 307 -3.13 -3.95 -8.42
CA ILE A 307 -2.70 -5.27 -8.90
C ILE A 307 -1.23 -5.63 -8.59
N PHE A 308 -0.32 -4.65 -8.61
CA PHE A 308 1.11 -4.85 -8.32
C PHE A 308 1.48 -4.73 -6.84
N THR A 309 0.52 -4.38 -5.99
CA THR A 309 0.76 -4.17 -4.56
C THR A 309 0.22 -5.29 -3.67
N LEU A 310 -0.87 -5.95 -4.09
CA LEU A 310 -1.59 -6.96 -3.31
C LEU A 310 -0.73 -8.14 -2.86
N SER A 311 0.12 -8.67 -3.75
CA SER A 311 0.94 -9.85 -3.46
C SER A 311 1.96 -9.62 -2.34
N VAL A 312 2.39 -8.38 -2.14
CA VAL A 312 3.29 -7.98 -1.04
C VAL A 312 2.58 -8.14 0.32
N ASN A 313 1.30 -7.73 0.40
CA ASN A 313 0.51 -7.89 1.62
C ASN A 313 0.23 -9.37 1.91
N LEU A 314 -0.13 -10.12 0.87
CA LEU A 314 -0.45 -11.54 0.95
C LEU A 314 0.76 -12.39 1.37
N SER A 315 1.96 -12.05 0.90
CA SER A 315 3.21 -12.74 1.26
C SER A 315 3.81 -12.30 2.60
N ALA A 316 3.32 -11.22 3.21
CA ALA A 316 3.89 -10.56 4.39
C ALA A 316 5.30 -9.98 4.18
N SER A 317 5.64 -9.70 2.91
CA SER A 317 6.86 -9.01 2.49
C SER A 317 6.82 -7.51 2.84
N CYS A 318 7.98 -6.86 2.83
CA CYS A 318 8.08 -5.40 2.90
C CYS A 318 8.24 -4.80 1.49
N GLY A 319 7.73 -3.60 1.27
CA GLY A 319 7.86 -2.91 -0.02
C GLY A 319 7.86 -1.40 0.12
N VAL A 320 8.71 -0.74 -0.65
CA VAL A 320 8.80 0.73 -0.74
C VAL A 320 8.46 1.17 -2.15
N SER A 321 7.64 2.21 -2.27
CA SER A 321 7.40 2.95 -3.51
C SER A 321 8.23 4.23 -3.49
N VAL A 322 8.99 4.46 -4.56
CA VAL A 322 9.75 5.70 -4.81
C VAL A 322 9.40 6.27 -6.18
N PRO A 323 9.41 7.60 -6.37
CA PRO A 323 9.18 8.20 -7.68
C PRO A 323 10.28 7.80 -8.68
N CYS A 324 9.90 7.45 -9.90
CA CYS A 324 10.85 7.01 -10.94
C CYS A 324 10.65 7.68 -12.31
N GLY A 325 9.74 8.64 -12.41
CA GLY A 325 9.46 9.34 -13.65
C GLY A 325 8.19 10.18 -13.58
N LEU A 326 7.99 10.98 -14.62
CA LEU A 326 6.72 11.63 -14.91
C LEU A 326 6.19 11.10 -16.24
N ASP A 327 4.87 10.95 -16.34
CA ASP A 327 4.22 10.70 -17.62
C ASP A 327 4.18 11.97 -18.51
N SER A 328 3.65 11.85 -19.72
CA SER A 328 3.51 12.97 -20.66
C SER A 328 2.58 14.10 -20.16
N GLN A 329 1.77 13.84 -19.14
CA GLN A 329 0.90 14.81 -18.48
C GLN A 329 1.54 15.43 -17.23
N GLY A 330 2.79 15.07 -16.90
CA GLY A 330 3.51 15.55 -15.74
C GLY A 330 3.07 14.89 -14.42
N LEU A 331 2.50 13.68 -14.48
CA LEU A 331 2.06 12.94 -13.30
C LEU A 331 3.12 11.93 -12.84
N PRO A 332 3.31 11.75 -11.53
CA PRO A 332 4.30 10.81 -11.01
C PRO A 332 4.03 9.35 -11.36
N ILE A 333 5.13 8.63 -11.59
CA ILE A 333 5.19 7.17 -11.75
C ILE A 333 6.06 6.62 -10.61
N GLY A 334 5.63 5.50 -10.00
CA GLY A 334 6.32 4.89 -8.86
C GLY A 334 7.01 3.57 -9.19
N LEU A 335 8.31 3.47 -8.89
CA LEU A 335 9.06 2.22 -8.80
C LEU A 335 8.83 1.59 -7.42
N GLN A 336 8.47 0.32 -7.42
CA GLN A 336 8.33 -0.48 -6.20
C GLN A 336 9.53 -1.40 -6.04
N LEU A 337 10.17 -1.34 -4.87
CA LEU A 337 11.21 -2.28 -4.43
C LEU A 337 10.68 -3.14 -3.28
N ILE A 338 10.67 -4.45 -3.47
CA ILE A 338 10.07 -5.43 -2.57
C ILE A 338 11.17 -6.33 -2.01
N GLY A 339 11.16 -6.49 -0.70
CA GLY A 339 12.11 -7.32 0.03
C GLY A 339 11.39 -8.41 0.79
N ASN A 340 12.11 -9.47 1.14
CA ASN A 340 11.58 -10.51 2.02
C ASN A 340 11.27 -9.92 3.40
N SER A 341 10.58 -10.68 4.25
CA SER A 341 10.34 -10.28 5.63
C SER A 341 11.64 -9.88 6.33
N LEU A 342 11.60 -8.74 7.02
CA LEU A 342 12.70 -8.09 7.75
C LEU A 342 13.86 -7.58 6.87
N GLN A 343 13.65 -7.41 5.56
CA GLN A 343 14.63 -6.84 4.64
C GLN A 343 14.44 -5.33 4.38
N GLU A 344 13.83 -4.59 5.31
CA GLU A 344 13.61 -3.15 5.11
C GLU A 344 14.91 -2.39 4.88
N ALA A 345 15.99 -2.74 5.59
CA ALA A 345 17.31 -2.13 5.40
C ALA A 345 17.81 -2.26 3.95
N THR A 346 17.65 -3.45 3.36
CA THR A 346 18.07 -3.75 1.99
C THR A 346 17.26 -2.96 0.97
N ILE A 347 15.93 -2.96 1.08
CA ILE A 347 15.09 -2.22 0.12
C ILE A 347 15.21 -0.71 0.28
N LEU A 348 15.41 -0.21 1.50
CA LEU A 348 15.61 1.22 1.75
C LEU A 348 16.97 1.69 1.23
N ASN A 349 18.03 0.89 1.39
CA ASN A 349 19.32 1.21 0.80
C ASN A 349 19.26 1.21 -0.74
N ALA A 350 18.57 0.23 -1.34
CA ALA A 350 18.37 0.20 -2.79
C ALA A 350 17.55 1.39 -3.30
N ALA A 351 16.46 1.72 -2.61
CA ALA A 351 15.65 2.90 -2.89
C ALA A 351 16.46 4.20 -2.76
N TYR A 352 17.25 4.32 -1.69
CA TYR A 352 18.10 5.48 -1.44
C TYR A 352 19.16 5.64 -2.53
N THR A 353 19.85 4.56 -2.87
CA THR A 353 20.89 4.56 -3.92
C THR A 353 20.31 4.97 -5.27
N TYR A 354 19.14 4.44 -5.61
CA TYR A 354 18.38 4.87 -6.78
C TYR A 354 17.98 6.35 -6.73
N GLU A 355 17.39 6.81 -5.61
CA GLU A 355 16.96 8.20 -5.41
C GLU A 355 18.12 9.19 -5.61
N GLN A 356 19.30 8.90 -5.06
CA GLN A 356 20.48 9.75 -5.19
C GLN A 356 20.97 9.85 -6.65
N ALA A 357 20.88 8.76 -7.42
CA ALA A 357 21.29 8.72 -8.81
C ALA A 357 20.26 9.34 -9.77
N ALA A 358 18.96 9.09 -9.52
CA ALA A 358 17.86 9.62 -10.31
C ALA A 358 17.73 11.14 -10.17
N GLY A 359 18.20 11.71 -9.05
CA GLY A 359 18.18 13.15 -8.81
C GLY A 359 16.75 13.71 -8.82
N TRP A 360 15.79 12.95 -8.29
CA TRP A 360 14.38 13.36 -8.27
C TRP A 360 14.21 14.66 -7.47
N GLN A 361 14.01 15.77 -8.16
CA GLN A 361 13.76 17.09 -7.59
C GLN A 361 12.37 17.63 -7.92
N ASN A 362 11.57 16.85 -8.65
CA ASN A 362 10.27 17.30 -9.11
C ASN A 362 9.30 17.38 -7.93
N THR A 363 8.63 18.52 -7.82
CA THR A 363 7.61 18.81 -6.80
C THR A 363 6.36 19.33 -7.48
N PRO A 364 5.16 19.12 -6.90
CA PRO A 364 3.94 19.71 -7.42
C PRO A 364 4.06 21.22 -7.62
N GLY A 365 3.69 21.70 -8.82
CA GLY A 365 3.66 23.13 -9.14
C GLY A 365 5.01 23.87 -9.07
N GLY A 366 6.15 23.17 -9.13
CA GLY A 366 7.47 23.79 -9.06
C GLY A 366 7.81 24.40 -7.69
N MET A 367 7.18 23.92 -6.62
CA MET A 367 7.52 24.30 -5.24
C MET A 367 9.01 24.04 -4.97
N LYS A 368 9.81 25.10 -4.79
CA LYS A 368 11.23 24.96 -4.46
C LYS A 368 11.40 24.07 -3.22
N THR A 369 12.14 22.97 -3.36
CA THR A 369 12.72 22.26 -2.22
C THR A 369 13.53 23.30 -1.45
N ARG A 370 13.10 23.63 -0.22
CA ARG A 370 13.91 24.55 0.60
C ARG A 370 15.26 23.87 0.86
N PRO A 371 16.38 24.61 0.70
CA PRO A 371 17.73 24.07 0.80
C PRO A 371 18.02 23.47 2.17
#